data_AF-A0A8S9WP34-F1
#
_entry.id   AF-A0A8S9WP34-F1
#
_cell.length_a   1.000
_cell.length_b   1.000
_cell.length_c   1.000
_cell.angle_alpha   90.00
_cell.angle_beta   90.00
_cell.angle_gamma   90.00
#
_symmetry.space_group_name_H-M   'P 1'
#
loop_
_entity.id
_entity.type
_entity.pdbx_description
1 polymer ?
#
loop_
_entity_poly.entity_id
_entity_poly.type
_entity_poly.pdbx_seq_one_letter_code
_entity_poly.pdbx_strand_id
1 'polypeptide(L)'
;NRIAMGMDHDMENLLLGACRLGLVDSYCGMYPATMVQDILLGVPKVGQVKTNLTVIERDKINVVIHGHIPFLPDVVVRAAEDYNDDPGHEPKVNVVGMCCTGMEVLMRRGINFGGDILQQELAIATGAIELVVVEVQCTQPAIVDAAEHFHTKIVTTDPMAKMEGTTYIEFEPERAEEIGRDLIKMAIDNYARRDHTKVFIPDYEPHEMLCGFSTEQLIEALDKVKPGDPIGAFVDNIKNGNILGIAAVIGCVTPRDDYGYRTVELIRELIKNNVLVVLTGCVATIASYWDLLKPDPTYPGVGESLAAVMDVIAKANGLEAVPPCLFMGACVDNSRIEEVLNAVADYLGVRIDQLPIAGSAPEYIAEKAIPIGFWTVSLGIFTHIGDQPNIAASERVVKWLTDDVEKIFGGKFYVEADPYKSAEKIIEVIEDKRKALGL
;
A
#
# COMPACT_ATOMS: atom_id res chain seq x y z
N ASN A 1 8.80 -14.92 24.40
CA ASN A 1 8.79 -15.93 25.49
C ASN A 1 8.22 -17.29 25.08
N ARG A 2 7.00 -17.40 24.52
CA ARG A 2 6.42 -18.72 24.17
C ARG A 2 7.27 -19.57 23.21
N ILE A 3 8.00 -18.92 22.30
CA ILE A 3 8.89 -19.58 21.32
C ILE A 3 10.30 -19.89 21.86
N ALA A 4 10.58 -19.64 23.14
CA ALA A 4 11.87 -19.97 23.74
C ALA A 4 12.01 -21.49 23.96
N MET A 5 13.25 -21.99 24.04
CA MET A 5 13.54 -23.41 24.25
C MET A 5 12.85 -23.95 25.52
N GLY A 6 12.19 -25.10 25.39
CA GLY A 6 11.54 -25.80 26.51
C GLY A 6 10.20 -25.21 26.97
N MET A 7 9.60 -24.31 26.19
CA MET A 7 8.32 -23.67 26.51
C MET A 7 7.13 -24.39 25.85
N ASP A 8 6.33 -23.66 25.09
CA ASP A 8 5.06 -24.14 24.58
C ASP A 8 5.30 -25.15 23.45
N HIS A 9 4.71 -26.33 23.60
CA HIS A 9 4.77 -27.43 22.65
C HIS A 9 3.35 -27.84 22.22
N ASP A 10 2.34 -27.07 22.61
CA ASP A 10 0.98 -27.19 22.09
C ASP A 10 0.84 -26.31 20.83
N MET A 11 0.68 -26.99 19.70
CA MET A 11 0.55 -26.35 18.38
C MET A 11 -0.62 -25.36 18.33
N GLU A 12 -1.78 -25.72 18.86
CA GLU A 12 -2.97 -24.86 18.76
C GLU A 12 -2.81 -23.63 19.65
N ASN A 13 -2.25 -23.79 20.86
CA ASN A 13 -1.98 -22.66 21.74
C ASN A 13 -0.91 -21.69 21.17
N LEU A 14 0.08 -22.23 20.44
CA LEU A 14 1.05 -21.42 19.69
C LEU A 14 0.37 -20.64 18.56
N LEU A 15 -0.45 -21.29 17.73
CA LEU A 15 -1.11 -20.67 16.59
C LEU A 15 -2.18 -19.64 17.01
N LEU A 16 -2.95 -19.92 18.08
CA LEU A 16 -3.82 -18.92 18.71
C LEU A 16 -3.02 -17.73 19.29
N GLY A 17 -1.79 -17.98 19.75
CA GLY A 17 -0.84 -16.94 20.10
C GLY A 17 -0.47 -16.06 18.90
N ALA A 18 -0.29 -16.66 17.72
CA ALA A 18 -0.01 -15.94 16.49
C ALA A 18 -1.20 -15.09 16.03
N CYS A 19 -2.44 -15.62 16.09
CA CYS A 19 -3.67 -14.85 15.87
C CYS A 19 -3.74 -13.63 16.79
N ARG A 20 -3.43 -13.81 18.09
CA ARG A 20 -3.36 -12.70 19.05
C ARG A 20 -2.32 -11.66 18.66
N LEU A 21 -1.14 -12.08 18.17
CA LEU A 21 -0.12 -11.14 17.71
C LEU A 21 -0.56 -10.38 16.45
N GLY A 22 -1.35 -10.99 15.56
CA GLY A 22 -2.01 -10.25 14.48
C GLY A 22 -2.94 -9.14 14.99
N LEU A 23 -3.75 -9.44 16.01
CA LEU A 23 -4.60 -8.41 16.64
C LEU A 23 -3.77 -7.31 17.32
N VAL A 24 -2.61 -7.65 17.92
CA VAL A 24 -1.68 -6.65 18.48
C VAL A 24 -1.09 -5.78 17.37
N ASP A 25 -0.66 -6.38 16.26
CA ASP A 25 -0.14 -5.64 15.11
C ASP A 25 -1.17 -4.63 14.57
N SER A 26 -2.44 -5.03 14.49
CA SER A 26 -3.51 -4.13 14.06
C SER A 26 -3.82 -3.04 15.09
N TYR A 27 -4.25 -3.41 16.30
CA TYR A 27 -4.81 -2.44 17.26
C TYR A 27 -3.76 -1.74 18.12
N CYS A 28 -2.51 -2.19 18.12
CA CYS A 28 -1.38 -1.50 18.77
C CYS A 28 -0.34 -0.98 17.78
N GLY A 29 -0.45 -1.30 16.49
CA GLY A 29 0.42 -0.82 15.42
C GLY A 29 -0.37 -0.01 14.38
N MET A 30 -1.08 -0.70 13.48
CA MET A 30 -1.74 -0.11 12.31
C MET A 30 -2.75 0.99 12.68
N TYR A 31 -3.74 0.70 13.54
CA TYR A 31 -4.78 1.65 13.93
C TYR A 31 -4.23 2.91 14.60
N PRO A 32 -3.40 2.81 15.67
CA PRO A 32 -2.81 3.99 16.27
C PRO A 32 -1.92 4.77 15.30
N ALA A 33 -1.18 4.09 14.42
CA ALA A 33 -0.33 4.74 13.43
C ALA A 33 -1.17 5.58 12.46
N THR A 34 -2.15 4.98 11.79
CA THR A 34 -3.04 5.68 10.85
C THR A 34 -3.77 6.85 11.53
N MET A 35 -4.34 6.62 12.72
CA MET A 35 -5.07 7.67 13.45
C MET A 35 -4.17 8.84 13.86
N VAL A 36 -3.00 8.57 14.45
CA VAL A 36 -2.08 9.63 14.89
C VAL A 36 -1.53 10.39 13.69
N GLN A 37 -1.20 9.71 12.60
CA GLN A 37 -0.75 10.36 11.38
C GLN A 37 -1.82 11.27 10.80
N ASP A 38 -3.08 10.85 10.77
CA ASP A 38 -4.18 11.70 10.29
C ASP A 38 -4.42 12.92 11.20
N ILE A 39 -4.30 12.76 12.52
CA ILE A 39 -4.40 13.88 13.47
C ILE A 39 -3.29 14.91 13.22
N LEU A 40 -2.07 14.45 12.97
CA LEU A 40 -0.89 15.32 12.88
C LEU A 40 -0.67 15.90 11.48
N LEU A 41 -0.96 15.13 10.43
CA LEU A 41 -0.64 15.45 9.04
C LEU A 41 -1.89 15.72 8.19
N GLY A 42 -3.09 15.46 8.73
CA GLY A 42 -4.36 15.57 8.03
C GLY A 42 -4.79 14.25 7.40
N VAL A 43 -6.11 14.06 7.29
CA VAL A 43 -6.72 12.91 6.62
C VAL A 43 -6.42 12.98 5.11
N PRO A 44 -5.96 11.89 4.47
CA PRO A 44 -5.80 11.79 3.03
C PRO A 44 -7.04 12.24 2.25
N LYS A 45 -6.81 12.95 1.14
CA LYS A 45 -7.86 13.37 0.20
C LYS A 45 -7.56 12.87 -1.19
N VAL A 46 -8.60 12.71 -2.00
CA VAL A 46 -8.44 12.30 -3.39
C VAL A 46 -7.53 13.28 -4.14
N GLY A 47 -6.46 12.75 -4.72
CA GLY A 47 -5.46 13.51 -5.48
C GLY A 47 -4.89 12.70 -6.62
N GLN A 48 -4.47 13.38 -7.70
CA GLN A 48 -3.84 12.75 -8.85
C GLN A 48 -2.34 13.01 -8.82
N VAL A 49 -1.55 11.94 -8.94
CA VAL A 49 -0.09 11.98 -8.97
C VAL A 49 0.44 11.19 -10.14
N LYS A 50 1.71 11.43 -10.49
CA LYS A 50 2.45 10.62 -11.45
C LYS A 50 3.24 9.55 -10.72
N THR A 51 3.38 8.39 -11.35
CA THR A 51 4.08 7.23 -10.80
C THR A 51 5.04 6.63 -11.79
N ASN A 52 5.97 5.82 -11.28
CA ASN A 52 7.09 5.14 -11.95
C ASN A 52 8.43 5.88 -11.86
N LEU A 53 9.53 5.22 -12.27
CA LEU A 53 10.87 5.82 -12.21
C LEU A 53 11.05 7.03 -13.15
N THR A 54 10.16 7.24 -14.14
CA THR A 54 10.24 8.40 -15.05
C THR A 54 9.68 9.68 -14.44
N VAL A 55 9.20 9.63 -13.19
CA VAL A 55 8.95 10.84 -12.37
C VAL A 55 10.23 11.48 -11.83
N ILE A 56 11.37 10.80 -11.95
CA ILE A 56 12.70 11.37 -11.69
C ILE A 56 13.04 12.26 -12.87
N GLU A 57 13.49 13.50 -12.60
CA GLU A 57 13.67 14.50 -13.64
C GLU A 57 15.15 14.83 -13.87
N ARG A 58 15.59 14.80 -15.14
CA ARG A 58 16.99 15.03 -15.53
C ARG A 58 17.51 16.41 -15.12
N ASP A 59 16.66 17.43 -15.13
CA ASP A 59 17.04 18.82 -14.94
C ASP A 59 16.64 19.38 -13.55
N LYS A 60 16.19 18.51 -12.64
CA LYS A 60 15.88 18.85 -11.25
C LYS A 60 16.81 18.16 -10.26
N ILE A 61 16.84 18.66 -9.03
CA ILE A 61 17.51 18.05 -7.88
C ILE A 61 16.58 17.00 -7.31
N ASN A 62 16.85 15.72 -7.51
CA ASN A 62 15.96 14.64 -7.09
C ASN A 62 16.32 14.13 -5.70
N VAL A 63 15.35 14.20 -4.79
CA VAL A 63 15.41 13.67 -3.43
C VAL A 63 14.40 12.55 -3.31
N VAL A 64 14.87 11.34 -2.99
CA VAL A 64 13.98 10.21 -2.68
C VAL A 64 13.77 10.15 -1.17
N ILE A 65 12.51 10.05 -0.77
CA ILE A 65 12.12 9.67 0.59
C ILE A 65 11.58 8.24 0.55
N HIS A 66 12.23 7.36 1.32
CA HIS A 66 11.97 5.92 1.29
C HIS A 66 11.82 5.39 2.70
N GLY A 67 10.84 4.51 2.92
CA GLY A 67 10.48 4.15 4.28
C GLY A 67 9.01 3.88 4.58
N HIS A 68 8.60 4.14 5.83
CA HIS A 68 7.28 3.90 6.43
C HIS A 68 6.76 4.99 7.37
N ILE A 69 7.60 5.74 8.09
CA ILE A 69 7.17 6.79 9.03
C ILE A 69 7.17 8.17 8.35
N PRO A 70 6.02 8.86 8.25
CA PRO A 70 5.90 10.07 7.42
C PRO A 70 6.33 11.37 8.07
N PHE A 71 6.68 11.40 9.36
CA PHE A 71 6.92 12.65 10.07
C PHE A 71 8.10 13.45 9.53
N LEU A 72 9.27 12.82 9.33
CA LEU A 72 10.40 13.48 8.69
C LEU A 72 10.16 13.69 7.18
N PRO A 73 9.65 12.71 6.42
CA PRO A 73 9.34 12.89 5.01
C PRO A 73 8.38 14.05 4.70
N ASP A 74 7.34 14.30 5.53
CA ASP A 74 6.48 15.47 5.41
C ASP A 74 7.27 16.78 5.52
N VAL A 75 8.21 16.84 6.45
CA VAL A 75 9.06 18.01 6.68
C VAL A 75 10.08 18.20 5.54
N VAL A 76 10.60 17.11 4.97
CA VAL A 76 11.45 17.16 3.76
C VAL A 76 10.69 17.74 2.57
N VAL A 77 9.42 17.35 2.37
CA VAL A 77 8.57 17.92 1.32
C VAL A 77 8.37 19.42 1.53
N ARG A 78 8.00 19.84 2.75
CA ARG A 78 7.83 21.27 3.08
C ARG A 78 9.11 22.08 2.88
N ALA A 79 10.27 21.55 3.28
CA ALA A 79 11.55 22.21 3.07
C ALA A 79 11.89 22.35 1.57
N ALA A 80 11.47 21.39 0.74
CA ALA A 80 11.61 21.48 -0.72
C ALA A 80 10.65 22.51 -1.33
N GLU A 81 9.41 22.60 -0.84
CA GLU A 81 8.44 23.64 -1.22
C GLU A 81 8.99 25.03 -0.91
N ASP A 82 9.46 25.26 0.33
CA ASP A 82 10.07 26.52 0.75
C ASP A 82 11.27 26.92 -0.13
N TYR A 83 12.10 25.95 -0.54
CA TYR A 83 13.18 26.21 -1.49
C TYR A 83 12.65 26.55 -2.89
N ASN A 84 11.62 25.84 -3.36
CA ASN A 84 11.08 26.01 -4.70
C ASN A 84 10.28 27.30 -4.89
N ASP A 85 9.72 27.86 -3.83
CA ASP A 85 8.94 29.11 -3.85
C ASP A 85 9.78 30.36 -4.23
N ASP A 86 11.10 30.33 -4.03
CA ASP A 86 11.98 31.40 -4.51
C ASP A 86 12.21 31.26 -6.02
N PRO A 87 11.78 32.22 -6.87
CA PRO A 87 11.98 32.15 -8.32
C PRO A 87 13.45 32.21 -8.76
N GLY A 88 14.36 32.61 -7.86
CA GLY A 88 15.81 32.62 -8.12
C GLY A 88 16.49 31.26 -7.96
N HIS A 89 15.82 30.28 -7.35
CA HIS A 89 16.37 28.94 -7.18
C HIS A 89 16.15 28.07 -8.42
N GLU A 90 17.24 27.81 -9.14
CA GLU A 90 17.32 26.84 -10.24
C GLU A 90 18.62 26.01 -10.12
N PRO A 91 18.56 24.68 -10.31
CA PRO A 91 17.36 23.87 -10.56
C PRO A 91 16.45 23.72 -9.33
N LYS A 92 15.17 23.48 -9.57
CA LYS A 92 14.17 23.14 -8.54
C LYS A 92 14.41 21.75 -7.94
N VAL A 93 13.92 21.55 -6.71
CA VAL A 93 13.93 20.25 -6.02
C VAL A 93 12.70 19.44 -6.40
N ASN A 94 12.92 18.19 -6.79
CA ASN A 94 11.90 17.17 -7.04
C ASN A 94 11.96 16.14 -5.91
N VAL A 95 10.92 16.08 -5.07
CA VAL A 95 10.81 15.03 -4.04
C VAL A 95 9.98 13.88 -4.60
N VAL A 96 10.56 12.67 -4.57
CA VAL A 96 9.95 11.45 -5.08
C VAL A 96 9.75 10.46 -3.93
N GLY A 97 8.52 9.98 -3.77
CA GLY A 97 8.17 9.00 -2.76
C GLY A 97 8.52 7.57 -3.16
N MET A 98 8.98 6.75 -2.21
CA MET A 98 9.09 5.30 -2.35
C MET A 98 8.57 4.56 -1.12
N CYS A 99 8.08 3.34 -1.33
CA CYS A 99 7.44 2.52 -0.31
C CYS A 99 6.34 3.27 0.49
N CYS A 100 6.05 2.82 1.71
CA CYS A 100 4.93 3.32 2.49
C CYS A 100 5.08 4.79 2.86
N THR A 101 6.26 5.30 3.21
CA THR A 101 6.38 6.73 3.54
C THR A 101 6.13 7.62 2.34
N GLY A 102 6.53 7.18 1.13
CA GLY A 102 6.17 7.86 -0.10
C GLY A 102 4.66 7.88 -0.32
N MET A 103 3.97 6.78 0.02
CA MET A 103 2.51 6.68 0.00
C MET A 103 1.83 7.62 1.00
N GLU A 104 2.37 7.73 2.21
CA GLU A 104 1.80 8.62 3.23
C GLU A 104 1.86 10.08 2.80
N VAL A 105 3.00 10.52 2.24
CA VAL A 105 3.14 11.92 1.82
C VAL A 105 2.51 12.20 0.46
N LEU A 106 2.46 11.24 -0.49
CA LEU A 106 1.79 11.48 -1.77
C LEU A 106 0.30 11.75 -1.55
N MET A 107 -0.33 11.03 -0.62
CA MET A 107 -1.76 11.17 -0.34
C MET A 107 -2.12 12.47 0.39
N ARG A 108 -1.15 13.13 1.02
CA ARG A 108 -1.35 14.36 1.82
C ARG A 108 -0.77 15.62 1.17
N ARG A 109 0.29 15.47 0.38
CA ARG A 109 1.06 16.56 -0.26
C ARG A 109 1.07 16.50 -1.79
N GLY A 110 0.63 15.40 -2.40
CA GLY A 110 0.56 15.27 -3.85
C GLY A 110 1.91 15.12 -4.56
N ILE A 111 2.94 14.61 -3.86
CA ILE A 111 4.23 14.33 -4.51
C ILE A 111 4.12 13.12 -5.44
N ASN A 112 5.00 13.04 -6.44
CA ASN A 112 5.06 11.90 -7.34
C ASN A 112 5.72 10.68 -6.69
N PHE A 113 5.40 9.49 -7.19
CA PHE A 113 5.77 8.23 -6.57
C PHE A 113 6.65 7.36 -7.47
N GLY A 114 7.91 7.16 -7.08
CA GLY A 114 8.92 6.53 -7.92
C GLY A 114 8.83 5.01 -7.95
N GLY A 115 8.51 4.38 -6.82
CA GLY A 115 8.54 2.92 -6.78
C GLY A 115 8.43 2.26 -5.40
N ASP A 116 8.55 0.94 -5.41
CA ASP A 116 8.42 0.08 -4.24
C ASP A 116 9.75 -0.54 -3.77
N ILE A 117 9.65 -1.56 -2.91
CA ILE A 117 10.78 -2.24 -2.28
C ILE A 117 11.78 -2.81 -3.30
N LEU A 118 11.39 -3.21 -4.50
CA LEU A 118 12.32 -3.78 -5.48
C LEU A 118 12.92 -2.75 -6.44
N GLN A 119 12.50 -1.49 -6.34
CA GLN A 119 12.87 -0.44 -7.28
C GLN A 119 13.85 0.57 -6.69
N GLN A 120 14.16 0.47 -5.40
CA GLN A 120 15.07 1.39 -4.70
C GLN A 120 16.47 1.44 -5.32
N GLU A 121 17.05 0.29 -5.67
CA GLU A 121 18.37 0.23 -6.34
C GLU A 121 18.29 0.73 -7.79
N LEU A 122 17.20 0.41 -8.50
CA LEU A 122 16.97 0.85 -9.88
C LEU A 122 16.79 2.37 -9.97
N ALA A 123 16.18 2.98 -8.96
CA ALA A 123 16.06 4.42 -8.86
C ALA A 123 17.44 5.08 -8.77
N ILE A 124 18.33 4.56 -7.91
CA ILE A 124 19.72 5.04 -7.81
C ILE A 124 20.45 4.82 -9.14
N ALA A 125 20.23 3.67 -9.79
CA ALA A 125 20.83 3.33 -11.08
C ALA A 125 20.42 4.27 -12.22
N THR A 126 19.39 5.10 -12.06
CA THR A 126 19.11 6.19 -13.02
C THR A 126 20.23 7.23 -13.08
N GLY A 127 21.08 7.31 -12.05
CA GLY A 127 22.16 8.27 -11.93
C GLY A 127 21.70 9.71 -11.69
N ALA A 128 20.41 9.94 -11.45
CA ALA A 128 19.82 11.27 -11.29
C ALA A 128 19.40 11.61 -9.85
N ILE A 129 19.67 10.76 -8.86
CA ILE A 129 19.27 10.99 -7.46
C ILE A 129 20.41 11.62 -6.67
N GLU A 130 20.18 12.79 -6.07
CA GLU A 130 21.17 13.44 -5.20
C GLU A 130 21.16 12.84 -3.80
N LEU A 131 19.98 12.54 -3.27
CA LEU A 131 19.81 12.14 -1.89
C LEU A 131 18.69 11.10 -1.76
N VAL A 132 18.97 10.02 -1.04
CA VAL A 132 17.97 9.08 -0.55
C VAL A 132 17.91 9.22 0.97
N VAL A 133 16.76 9.64 1.49
CA VAL A 133 16.48 9.74 2.92
C VAL A 133 15.68 8.51 3.34
N VAL A 134 16.19 7.80 4.34
CA VAL A 134 15.67 6.52 4.82
C VAL A 134 15.42 6.58 6.31
N GLU A 135 14.27 6.07 6.75
CA GLU A 135 13.99 5.81 8.17
C GLU A 135 14.09 4.33 8.55
N VAL A 136 13.02 3.54 8.52
CA VAL A 136 12.95 2.14 8.94
C VAL A 136 12.20 1.27 7.91
N GLN A 137 12.55 -0.02 7.93
CA GLN A 137 11.84 -1.11 7.24
C GLN A 137 11.85 -1.04 5.69
N CYS A 138 11.93 -2.21 5.06
CA CYS A 138 11.96 -2.39 3.60
C CYS A 138 13.05 -1.61 2.83
N THR A 139 14.05 -1.07 3.51
CA THR A 139 15.28 -0.58 2.87
C THR A 139 16.27 -1.71 2.72
N GLN A 140 16.60 -2.03 1.48
CA GLN A 140 17.60 -3.04 1.15
C GLN A 140 18.98 -2.46 1.41
N PRO A 141 19.86 -3.14 2.16
CA PRO A 141 21.20 -2.61 2.43
C PRO A 141 22.03 -2.38 1.17
N ALA A 142 21.73 -3.09 0.08
CA ALA A 142 22.39 -2.98 -1.22
C ALA A 142 22.24 -1.61 -1.88
N ILE A 143 21.32 -0.74 -1.43
CA ILE A 143 21.29 0.65 -1.93
C ILE A 143 22.60 1.39 -1.68
N VAL A 144 23.37 1.02 -0.63
CA VAL A 144 24.69 1.59 -0.35
C VAL A 144 25.65 1.25 -1.46
N ASP A 145 25.77 -0.03 -1.81
CA ASP A 145 26.62 -0.52 -2.90
C ASP A 145 26.21 0.12 -4.24
N ALA A 146 24.90 0.24 -4.50
CA ALA A 146 24.40 0.93 -5.68
C ALA A 146 24.85 2.40 -5.72
N ALA A 147 24.77 3.11 -4.58
CA ALA A 147 25.15 4.51 -4.48
C ALA A 147 26.65 4.76 -4.67
N GLU A 148 27.53 3.80 -4.34
CA GLU A 148 28.99 3.92 -4.57
C GLU A 148 29.37 4.13 -6.04
N HIS A 149 28.51 3.73 -6.97
CA HIS A 149 28.73 3.88 -8.41
C HIS A 149 28.26 5.23 -8.98
N PHE A 150 27.57 6.03 -8.18
CA PHE A 150 27.00 7.34 -8.54
C PHE A 150 27.40 8.41 -7.51
N HIS A 151 26.85 9.62 -7.63
CA HIS A 151 27.06 10.69 -6.64
C HIS A 151 26.07 10.62 -5.48
N THR A 152 25.04 9.79 -5.58
CA THR A 152 23.93 9.68 -4.64
C THR A 152 24.42 9.53 -3.20
N LYS A 153 23.87 10.34 -2.30
CA LYS A 153 24.08 10.18 -0.85
C LYS A 153 22.90 9.45 -0.24
N ILE A 154 23.18 8.62 0.74
CA ILE A 154 22.15 7.97 1.56
C ILE A 154 22.24 8.53 2.98
N VAL A 155 21.09 8.93 3.51
CA VAL A 155 20.95 9.40 4.89
C VAL A 155 19.96 8.50 5.62
N THR A 156 20.42 7.85 6.69
CA THR A 156 19.57 7.10 7.63
C THR A 156 19.21 7.97 8.82
N THR A 157 17.96 7.92 9.29
CA THR A 157 17.46 8.89 10.26
C THR A 157 16.86 8.32 11.53
N ASP A 158 16.67 7.00 11.62
CA ASP A 158 16.08 6.36 12.80
C ASP A 158 17.13 5.56 13.60
N PRO A 159 17.17 5.66 14.93
CA PRO A 159 18.13 4.92 15.75
C PRO A 159 17.95 3.40 15.68
N MET A 160 16.78 2.90 15.28
CA MET A 160 16.48 1.48 15.11
C MET A 160 17.06 0.89 13.82
N ALA A 161 17.35 1.72 12.81
CA ALA A 161 17.80 1.27 11.49
C ALA A 161 18.95 2.14 10.96
N LYS A 162 20.18 1.72 11.27
CA LYS A 162 21.41 2.33 10.74
C LYS A 162 22.03 1.44 9.68
N MET A 163 22.72 2.07 8.72
CA MET A 163 23.40 1.39 7.63
C MET A 163 24.87 1.82 7.61
N GLU A 164 25.78 0.87 7.46
CA GLU A 164 27.19 1.19 7.25
C GLU A 164 27.37 1.90 5.91
N GLY A 165 28.31 2.84 5.82
CA GLY A 165 28.54 3.61 4.59
C GLY A 165 27.57 4.77 4.34
N THR A 166 26.58 5.00 5.21
CA THR A 166 25.63 6.12 5.08
C THR A 166 25.96 7.26 6.02
N THR A 167 25.37 8.44 5.75
CA THR A 167 25.33 9.53 6.72
C THR A 167 24.19 9.27 7.71
N TYR A 168 24.44 9.42 9.01
CA TYR A 168 23.40 9.29 10.02
C TYR A 168 23.02 10.67 10.57
N ILE A 169 21.73 11.01 10.47
CA ILE A 169 21.14 12.22 11.07
C ILE A 169 19.90 11.79 11.81
N GLU A 170 19.99 11.63 13.13
CA GLU A 170 18.85 11.21 13.95
C GLU A 170 17.70 12.21 13.84
N PHE A 171 16.50 11.70 13.58
CA PHE A 171 15.30 12.51 13.58
C PHE A 171 14.88 12.86 15.01
N GLU A 172 14.94 14.15 15.32
CA GLU A 172 14.47 14.74 16.57
C GLU A 172 13.27 15.65 16.26
N PRO A 173 12.05 15.37 16.77
CA PRO A 173 10.86 16.17 16.46
C PRO A 173 11.05 17.68 16.72
N GLU A 174 11.79 18.05 17.76
CA GLU A 174 12.09 19.44 18.13
C GLU A 174 12.98 20.15 17.10
N ARG A 175 13.74 19.40 16.29
CA ARG A 175 14.65 19.89 15.26
C ARG A 175 14.19 19.53 13.85
N ALA A 176 12.96 19.03 13.69
CA ALA A 176 12.47 18.51 12.42
C ALA A 176 12.68 19.49 11.25
N GLU A 177 12.30 20.76 11.42
CA GLU A 177 12.44 21.81 10.41
C GLU A 177 13.90 22.13 10.06
N GLU A 178 14.81 22.06 11.04
CA GLU A 178 16.25 22.22 10.82
C GLU A 178 16.79 21.05 9.99
N ILE A 179 16.46 19.82 10.40
CA ILE A 179 16.87 18.60 9.71
C ILE A 179 16.36 18.59 8.27
N GLY A 180 15.09 18.96 8.03
CA GLY A 180 14.53 19.06 6.68
C GLY A 180 15.33 20.01 5.78
N ARG A 181 15.65 21.22 6.27
CA ARG A 181 16.49 22.17 5.53
C ARG A 181 17.90 21.66 5.28
N ASP A 182 18.51 20.98 6.25
CA ASP A 182 19.85 20.41 6.11
C ASP A 182 19.89 19.28 5.07
N LEU A 183 18.85 18.44 5.02
CA LEU A 183 18.70 17.40 4.00
C LEU A 183 18.55 18.00 2.60
N ILE A 184 17.67 18.99 2.43
CA ILE A 184 17.49 19.67 1.14
C ILE A 184 18.79 20.37 0.71
N LYS A 185 19.46 21.06 1.63
CA LYS A 185 20.77 21.65 1.38
C LYS A 185 21.80 20.61 0.95
N MET A 186 21.83 19.44 1.60
CA MET A 186 22.73 18.36 1.25
C MET A 186 22.49 17.86 -0.17
N ALA A 187 21.22 17.75 -0.60
CA ALA A 187 20.86 17.38 -1.96
C ALA A 187 21.31 18.44 -2.98
N ILE A 188 21.04 19.72 -2.70
CA ILE A 188 21.45 20.84 -3.56
C ILE A 188 22.97 20.88 -3.75
N ASP A 189 23.73 20.80 -2.65
CA ASP A 189 25.20 20.79 -2.70
C ASP A 189 25.73 19.55 -3.45
N ASN A 190 24.97 18.45 -3.48
CA ASN A 190 25.34 17.22 -4.16
C ASN A 190 25.00 17.22 -5.66
N TYR A 191 24.07 18.05 -6.12
CA TYR A 191 23.69 18.15 -7.54
C TYR A 191 24.89 18.46 -8.44
N ALA A 192 25.81 19.33 -7.98
CA ALA A 192 27.03 19.67 -8.70
C ALA A 192 27.99 18.48 -8.91
N ARG A 193 27.78 17.35 -8.21
CA ARG A 193 28.57 16.11 -8.35
C ARG A 193 27.92 15.11 -9.29
N ARG A 194 26.72 15.37 -9.80
CA ARG A 194 26.03 14.49 -10.74
C ARG A 194 26.87 14.32 -12.01
N ASP A 195 27.20 13.07 -12.33
CA ASP A 195 27.80 12.74 -13.61
C ASP A 195 26.70 12.62 -14.66
N HIS A 196 26.47 13.70 -15.41
CA HIS A 196 25.43 13.74 -16.45
C HIS A 196 25.60 12.67 -17.54
N THR A 197 26.80 12.09 -17.71
CA THR A 197 27.04 11.01 -18.68
C THR A 197 26.50 9.65 -18.22
N LYS A 198 26.28 9.50 -16.90
CA LYS A 198 25.69 8.30 -16.29
C LYS A 198 24.17 8.38 -16.12
N VAL A 199 23.56 9.53 -16.42
CA VAL A 199 22.13 9.73 -16.22
C VAL A 199 21.31 9.02 -17.31
N PHE A 200 20.57 7.99 -16.89
CA PHE A 200 19.61 7.26 -17.69
C PHE A 200 18.26 7.19 -16.98
N ILE A 201 17.30 7.96 -17.47
CA ILE A 201 15.89 7.88 -17.06
C ILE A 201 15.14 7.31 -18.27
N PRO A 202 14.31 6.27 -18.11
CA PRO A 202 13.56 5.71 -19.22
C PRO A 202 12.70 6.76 -19.95
N ASP A 203 12.63 6.67 -21.28
CA ASP A 203 11.98 7.66 -22.14
C ASP A 203 10.53 7.24 -22.46
N TYR A 204 9.68 7.28 -21.42
CA TYR A 204 8.23 7.12 -21.56
C TYR A 204 7.50 7.95 -20.50
N GLU A 205 6.29 8.37 -20.84
CA GLU A 205 5.46 9.18 -19.93
C GLU A 205 5.18 8.43 -18.63
N PRO A 206 5.21 9.12 -17.48
CA PRO A 206 4.87 8.51 -16.21
C PRO A 206 3.41 8.08 -16.18
N HIS A 207 3.10 7.00 -15.48
CA HIS A 207 1.73 6.54 -15.28
C HIS A 207 0.99 7.47 -14.32
N GLU A 208 -0.33 7.58 -14.48
CA GLU A 208 -1.17 8.38 -13.60
C GLU A 208 -1.83 7.50 -12.55
N MET A 209 -1.97 8.06 -11.35
CA MET A 209 -2.59 7.39 -10.21
C MET A 209 -3.51 8.36 -9.49
N LEU A 210 -4.77 7.97 -9.32
CA LEU A 210 -5.66 8.59 -8.35
C LEU A 210 -5.46 7.91 -6.99
N CYS A 211 -5.16 8.69 -5.97
CA CYS A 211 -4.78 8.23 -4.62
C CYS A 211 -5.64 8.89 -3.55
N GLY A 212 -5.43 8.54 -2.28
CA GLY A 212 -6.03 9.24 -1.13
C GLY A 212 -7.48 8.85 -0.83
N PHE A 213 -7.85 7.59 -1.10
CA PHE A 213 -9.17 7.05 -0.75
C PHE A 213 -9.23 6.64 0.73
N SER A 214 -9.19 7.63 1.64
CA SER A 214 -9.44 7.40 3.08
C SER A 214 -10.88 6.95 3.34
N THR A 215 -11.13 6.35 4.51
CA THR A 215 -12.47 5.99 4.98
C THR A 215 -13.42 7.19 4.88
N GLU A 216 -12.97 8.35 5.34
CA GLU A 216 -13.72 9.61 5.32
C GLU A 216 -14.05 10.06 3.90
N GLN A 217 -13.07 9.99 3.00
CA GLN A 217 -13.25 10.39 1.61
C GLN A 217 -14.21 9.46 0.86
N LEU A 218 -14.17 8.16 1.15
CA LEU A 218 -15.12 7.19 0.61
C LEU A 218 -16.55 7.46 1.10
N ILE A 219 -16.72 7.72 2.39
CA ILE A 219 -18.04 8.05 2.97
C ILE A 219 -18.58 9.35 2.36
N GLU A 220 -17.76 10.40 2.25
CA GLU A 220 -18.17 11.66 1.62
C GLU A 220 -18.56 11.45 0.14
N ALA A 221 -17.78 10.65 -0.59
CA ALA A 221 -18.05 10.38 -1.99
C ALA A 221 -19.37 9.63 -2.20
N LEU A 222 -19.68 8.67 -1.32
CA LEU A 222 -20.93 7.92 -1.34
C LEU A 222 -22.12 8.78 -0.88
N ASP A 223 -21.92 9.72 0.04
CA ASP A 223 -22.98 10.63 0.49
C ASP A 223 -23.46 11.53 -0.65
N LYS A 224 -22.56 11.94 -1.55
CA LYS A 224 -22.96 12.68 -2.78
C LYS A 224 -23.81 11.83 -3.74
N VAL A 225 -23.68 10.51 -3.71
CA VAL A 225 -24.51 9.58 -4.49
C VAL A 225 -25.88 9.39 -3.84
N LYS A 226 -25.91 9.20 -2.51
CA LYS A 226 -27.15 9.02 -1.74
C LYS A 226 -27.09 9.87 -0.44
N PRO A 227 -27.49 11.15 -0.50
CA PRO A 227 -27.36 12.06 0.63
C PRO A 227 -28.08 11.57 1.89
N GLY A 228 -27.34 11.50 3.00
CA GLY A 228 -27.81 11.02 4.30
C GLY A 228 -27.78 9.50 4.49
N ASP A 229 -27.37 8.72 3.47
CA ASP A 229 -27.24 7.26 3.53
C ASP A 229 -26.04 6.75 2.69
N PRO A 230 -24.80 7.19 2.97
CA PRO A 230 -23.62 6.82 2.20
C PRO A 230 -23.36 5.30 2.23
N ILE A 231 -23.50 4.66 3.39
CA ILE A 231 -23.29 3.21 3.52
C ILE A 231 -24.36 2.44 2.75
N GLY A 232 -25.62 2.88 2.78
CA GLY A 232 -26.68 2.30 1.97
C GLY A 232 -26.40 2.40 0.47
N ALA A 233 -25.83 3.50 -0.03
CA ALA A 233 -25.43 3.63 -1.44
C ALA A 233 -24.49 2.50 -1.89
N PHE A 234 -23.55 2.13 -1.02
CA PHE A 234 -22.60 1.06 -1.28
C PHE A 234 -23.23 -0.33 -1.12
N VAL A 235 -23.95 -0.54 -0.02
CA VAL A 235 -24.62 -1.81 0.30
C VAL A 235 -25.66 -2.19 -0.76
N ASP A 236 -26.42 -1.23 -1.29
CA ASP A 236 -27.43 -1.46 -2.32
C ASP A 236 -26.78 -2.06 -3.60
N ASN A 237 -25.59 -1.60 -3.97
CA ASN A 237 -24.86 -2.12 -5.12
C ASN A 237 -24.30 -3.52 -4.90
N ILE A 238 -23.91 -3.87 -3.67
CA ILE A 238 -23.55 -5.24 -3.31
C ILE A 238 -24.79 -6.13 -3.36
N LYS A 239 -25.90 -5.74 -2.73
CA LYS A 239 -27.14 -6.52 -2.69
C LYS A 239 -27.69 -6.82 -4.09
N ASN A 240 -27.69 -5.82 -4.97
CA ASN A 240 -28.22 -5.97 -6.33
C ASN A 240 -27.25 -6.71 -7.29
N GLY A 241 -26.04 -7.04 -6.83
CA GLY A 241 -25.05 -7.78 -7.62
C GLY A 241 -24.26 -6.91 -8.61
N ASN A 242 -24.41 -5.58 -8.55
CA ASN A 242 -23.59 -4.68 -9.36
C ASN A 242 -22.12 -4.76 -8.97
N ILE A 243 -21.88 -4.85 -7.65
CA ILE A 243 -20.60 -5.23 -7.06
C ILE A 243 -20.77 -6.65 -6.52
N LEU A 244 -20.00 -7.60 -7.05
CA LEU A 244 -20.08 -8.99 -6.62
C LEU A 244 -19.62 -9.11 -5.15
N GLY A 245 -18.48 -8.51 -4.84
CA GLY A 245 -17.90 -8.44 -3.50
C GLY A 245 -16.70 -7.51 -3.50
N ILE A 246 -15.92 -7.57 -2.42
CA ILE A 246 -14.74 -6.71 -2.23
C ILE A 246 -13.51 -7.57 -1.99
N ALA A 247 -12.41 -7.28 -2.66
CA ALA A 247 -11.13 -7.90 -2.40
C ALA A 247 -10.09 -6.85 -1.98
N ALA A 248 -9.49 -7.05 -0.80
CA ALA A 248 -8.32 -6.30 -0.39
C ALA A 248 -7.07 -7.01 -0.91
N VAL A 249 -6.43 -6.47 -1.96
CA VAL A 249 -5.15 -6.97 -2.46
C VAL A 249 -4.07 -6.07 -1.87
N ILE A 250 -3.22 -6.65 -1.03
CA ILE A 250 -2.30 -5.91 -0.15
C ILE A 250 -0.91 -6.53 -0.17
N GLY A 251 0.06 -5.85 0.44
CA GLY A 251 1.36 -6.42 0.74
C GLY A 251 2.48 -5.90 -0.16
N CYS A 252 3.48 -6.76 -0.36
CA CYS A 252 4.73 -6.43 -1.04
C CYS A 252 4.75 -7.02 -2.46
N VAL A 253 5.90 -6.88 -3.12
CA VAL A 253 6.28 -7.54 -4.38
C VAL A 253 7.46 -8.49 -4.11
N THR A 254 7.53 -9.58 -4.87
CA THR A 254 8.58 -10.60 -4.74
C THR A 254 9.48 -10.64 -5.98
N PRO A 255 10.80 -10.84 -5.84
CA PRO A 255 11.69 -11.02 -7.00
C PRO A 255 11.68 -12.45 -7.56
N ARG A 256 10.78 -13.32 -7.08
CA ARG A 256 10.71 -14.74 -7.46
C ARG A 256 10.07 -14.97 -8.82
N ASP A 257 9.25 -14.02 -9.29
CA ASP A 257 8.55 -14.05 -10.57
C ASP A 257 8.84 -12.78 -11.36
N ASP A 258 8.25 -12.68 -12.55
CA ASP A 258 8.17 -11.41 -13.27
C ASP A 258 7.47 -10.37 -12.38
N TYR A 259 8.08 -9.18 -12.28
CA TYR A 259 7.66 -8.12 -11.34
C TYR A 259 6.16 -7.84 -11.40
N GLY A 260 5.45 -8.11 -10.30
CA GLY A 260 4.03 -7.83 -10.15
C GLY A 260 3.08 -8.76 -10.93
N TYR A 261 3.58 -9.81 -11.59
CA TYR A 261 2.78 -10.68 -12.44
C TYR A 261 1.55 -11.25 -11.72
N ARG A 262 1.73 -11.84 -10.54
CA ARG A 262 0.63 -12.47 -9.79
C ARG A 262 -0.37 -11.42 -9.32
N THR A 263 0.12 -10.27 -8.88
CA THR A 263 -0.70 -9.15 -8.43
C THR A 263 -1.59 -8.62 -9.54
N VAL A 264 -1.02 -8.34 -10.72
CA VAL A 264 -1.74 -7.73 -11.85
C VAL A 264 -2.78 -8.68 -12.43
N GLU A 265 -2.41 -9.94 -12.66
CA GLU A 265 -3.31 -10.92 -13.26
C GLU A 265 -4.46 -11.26 -12.29
N LEU A 266 -4.19 -11.35 -10.99
CA LEU A 266 -5.24 -11.51 -9.98
C LEU A 266 -6.22 -10.33 -10.03
N ILE A 267 -5.72 -9.09 -9.97
CA ILE A 267 -6.57 -7.89 -9.99
C ILE A 267 -7.44 -7.86 -11.24
N ARG A 268 -6.86 -8.13 -12.42
CA ARG A 268 -7.58 -8.16 -13.70
C ARG A 268 -8.74 -9.14 -13.70
N GLU A 269 -8.54 -10.36 -13.20
CA GLU A 269 -9.63 -11.33 -13.12
C GLU A 269 -10.70 -10.91 -12.10
N LEU A 270 -10.33 -10.30 -10.98
CA LEU A 270 -11.29 -9.83 -9.98
C LEU A 270 -12.19 -8.69 -10.52
N ILE A 271 -11.59 -7.63 -11.08
CA ILE A 271 -12.36 -6.47 -11.57
C ILE A 271 -13.26 -6.84 -12.77
N LYS A 272 -12.80 -7.76 -13.62
CA LYS A 272 -13.57 -8.31 -14.74
C LYS A 272 -14.83 -9.05 -14.28
N ASN A 273 -14.77 -9.66 -13.10
CA ASN A 273 -15.90 -10.35 -12.46
C ASN A 273 -16.67 -9.44 -11.47
N ASN A 274 -16.58 -8.12 -11.64
CA ASN A 274 -17.29 -7.11 -10.83
C ASN A 274 -16.93 -7.14 -9.33
N VAL A 275 -15.75 -7.65 -8.96
CA VAL A 275 -15.21 -7.54 -7.60
C VAL A 275 -14.53 -6.18 -7.47
N LEU A 276 -14.97 -5.37 -6.50
CA LEU A 276 -14.30 -4.11 -6.18
C LEU A 276 -12.96 -4.42 -5.51
N VAL A 277 -11.87 -3.89 -6.06
CA VAL A 277 -10.53 -4.11 -5.51
C VAL A 277 -10.05 -2.87 -4.76
N VAL A 278 -9.62 -3.06 -3.52
CA VAL A 278 -8.95 -2.03 -2.71
C VAL A 278 -7.49 -2.43 -2.47
N LEU A 279 -6.59 -1.45 -2.50
CA LEU A 279 -5.15 -1.65 -2.44
C LEU A 279 -4.52 -0.86 -1.29
N THR A 280 -3.50 -1.46 -0.66
CA THR A 280 -2.57 -0.78 0.24
C THR A 280 -1.14 -1.28 0.03
N GLY A 281 -0.14 -0.46 0.33
CA GLY A 281 1.26 -0.86 0.22
C GLY A 281 1.73 -1.06 -1.22
N CYS A 282 2.80 -1.85 -1.41
CA CYS A 282 3.56 -1.90 -2.67
C CYS A 282 2.75 -2.41 -3.86
N VAL A 283 1.70 -3.21 -3.64
CA VAL A 283 0.81 -3.64 -4.73
C VAL A 283 0.13 -2.48 -5.44
N ALA A 284 -0.04 -1.32 -4.79
CA ALA A 284 -0.53 -0.11 -5.45
C ALA A 284 0.46 0.44 -6.47
N THR A 285 1.76 0.32 -6.20
CA THR A 285 2.82 0.68 -7.14
C THR A 285 2.77 -0.20 -8.38
N ILE A 286 2.64 -1.51 -8.18
CA ILE A 286 2.46 -2.45 -9.28
C ILE A 286 1.21 -2.07 -10.08
N ALA A 287 0.07 -1.87 -9.41
CA ALA A 287 -1.19 -1.53 -10.06
C ALA A 287 -1.11 -0.24 -10.88
N SER A 288 -0.40 0.79 -10.39
CA SER A 288 -0.25 2.05 -11.12
C SER A 288 0.54 1.89 -12.43
N TYR A 289 1.51 0.97 -12.49
CA TYR A 289 2.31 0.72 -13.69
C TYR A 289 1.52 0.01 -14.80
N TRP A 290 0.34 -0.51 -14.46
CA TRP A 290 -0.56 -1.20 -15.38
C TRP A 290 -1.88 -0.45 -15.56
N ASP A 291 -1.89 0.85 -15.25
CA ASP A 291 -3.04 1.77 -15.37
C ASP A 291 -4.28 1.35 -14.56
N LEU A 292 -4.13 0.44 -13.58
CA LEU A 292 -5.23 -0.01 -12.71
C LEU A 292 -5.61 1.04 -11.65
N LEU A 293 -4.79 2.08 -11.50
CA LEU A 293 -5.04 3.26 -10.67
C LEU A 293 -5.26 4.55 -11.48
N LYS A 294 -5.31 4.45 -12.81
CA LYS A 294 -5.55 5.58 -13.69
C LYS A 294 -7.05 5.89 -13.75
N PRO A 295 -7.48 7.16 -13.64
CA PRO A 295 -8.86 7.54 -13.90
C PRO A 295 -9.11 7.48 -15.42
N ASP A 296 -9.69 6.37 -15.91
CA ASP A 296 -10.05 6.17 -17.32
C ASP A 296 -11.56 5.90 -17.45
N PRO A 297 -12.34 6.78 -18.11
CA PRO A 297 -13.79 6.65 -18.22
C PRO A 297 -14.23 5.48 -19.11
N THR A 298 -13.30 4.83 -19.83
CA THR A 298 -13.58 3.61 -20.60
C THR A 298 -13.57 2.34 -19.74
N TYR A 299 -13.06 2.42 -18.50
CA TYR A 299 -12.93 1.32 -17.55
C TYR A 299 -12.38 0.01 -18.18
N PRO A 300 -11.18 0.01 -18.79
CA PRO A 300 -10.67 -1.13 -19.52
C PRO A 300 -10.61 -2.40 -18.67
N GLY A 301 -11.30 -3.46 -19.11
CA GLY A 301 -11.29 -4.77 -18.44
C GLY A 301 -12.11 -4.87 -17.15
N VAL A 302 -12.75 -3.79 -16.71
CA VAL A 302 -13.68 -3.82 -15.57
C VAL A 302 -15.02 -4.39 -16.02
N GLY A 303 -15.64 -5.23 -15.20
CA GLY A 303 -16.96 -5.77 -15.49
C GLY A 303 -18.03 -4.68 -15.60
N GLU A 304 -19.02 -4.87 -16.48
CA GLU A 304 -19.96 -3.82 -16.89
C GLU A 304 -20.75 -3.21 -15.71
N SER A 305 -21.15 -4.02 -14.74
CA SER A 305 -21.94 -3.52 -13.61
C SER A 305 -21.08 -2.77 -12.59
N LEU A 306 -19.84 -3.19 -12.37
CA LEU A 306 -18.89 -2.45 -11.53
C LEU A 306 -18.51 -1.12 -12.19
N ALA A 307 -18.24 -1.11 -13.50
CA ALA A 307 -17.97 0.10 -14.27
C ALA A 307 -19.12 1.10 -14.20
N ALA A 308 -20.38 0.63 -14.26
CA ALA A 308 -21.55 1.50 -14.11
C ALA A 308 -21.62 2.16 -12.71
N VAL A 309 -21.28 1.42 -11.64
CA VAL A 309 -21.22 1.99 -10.28
C VAL A 309 -20.12 3.03 -10.16
N MET A 310 -18.94 2.72 -10.70
CA MET A 310 -17.80 3.64 -10.74
C MET A 310 -18.12 4.95 -11.47
N ASP A 311 -18.81 4.89 -12.61
CA ASP A 311 -19.26 6.05 -13.38
C ASP A 311 -20.27 6.92 -12.61
N VAL A 312 -21.21 6.31 -11.87
CA VAL A 312 -22.14 7.04 -10.99
C VAL A 312 -21.39 7.77 -9.87
N ILE A 313 -20.43 7.10 -9.23
CA ILE A 313 -19.62 7.71 -8.16
C ILE A 313 -18.78 8.86 -8.73
N ALA A 314 -18.12 8.67 -9.89
CA ALA A 314 -17.32 9.70 -10.54
C ALA A 314 -18.15 10.96 -10.84
N LYS A 315 -19.31 10.79 -11.48
CA LYS A 315 -20.24 11.89 -11.82
C LYS A 315 -20.75 12.64 -10.60
N ALA A 316 -21.13 11.93 -9.54
CA ALA A 316 -21.59 12.55 -8.30
C ALA A 316 -20.49 13.38 -7.61
N ASN A 317 -19.22 13.05 -7.85
CA ASN A 317 -18.06 13.70 -7.27
C ASN A 317 -17.38 14.72 -8.20
N GLY A 318 -17.90 14.93 -9.42
CA GLY A 318 -17.29 15.83 -10.39
C GLY A 318 -15.94 15.33 -10.93
N LEU A 319 -15.69 14.02 -10.84
CA LEU A 319 -14.51 13.37 -11.41
C LEU A 319 -14.82 12.88 -12.83
N GLU A 320 -13.80 12.85 -13.69
CA GLU A 320 -13.92 12.25 -15.02
C GLU A 320 -14.18 10.74 -14.93
N ALA A 321 -13.43 10.07 -14.05
CA ALA A 321 -13.57 8.66 -13.72
C ALA A 321 -13.00 8.40 -12.32
N VAL A 322 -13.40 7.28 -11.72
CA VAL A 322 -12.64 6.66 -10.62
C VAL A 322 -11.75 5.56 -11.21
N PRO A 323 -10.61 5.22 -10.58
CA PRO A 323 -9.77 4.13 -11.07
C PRO A 323 -10.41 2.74 -10.90
N PRO A 324 -9.97 1.74 -11.68
CA PRO A 324 -10.39 0.34 -11.51
C PRO A 324 -10.16 -0.23 -10.11
N CYS A 325 -9.12 0.23 -9.40
CA CYS A 325 -8.82 -0.14 -8.02
C CYS A 325 -8.74 1.11 -7.13
N LEU A 326 -9.15 0.99 -5.87
CA LEU A 326 -9.10 2.11 -4.92
C LEU A 326 -7.87 2.00 -4.02
N PHE A 327 -6.97 2.97 -4.11
CA PHE A 327 -5.77 3.02 -3.27
C PHE A 327 -6.06 3.70 -1.92
N MET A 328 -6.07 2.89 -0.86
CA MET A 328 -6.42 3.31 0.50
C MET A 328 -5.21 3.67 1.38
N GLY A 329 -3.98 3.50 0.88
CA GLY A 329 -2.78 4.05 1.52
C GLY A 329 -1.66 3.07 1.81
N ALA A 330 -0.85 3.41 2.81
CA ALA A 330 0.31 2.61 3.19
C ALA A 330 -0.11 1.30 3.88
N CYS A 331 0.86 0.44 4.23
CA CYS A 331 0.55 -0.84 4.90
C CYS A 331 -0.18 -0.68 6.24
N VAL A 332 0.03 0.42 6.97
CA VAL A 332 -0.70 0.69 8.22
C VAL A 332 -2.15 1.07 7.96
N ASP A 333 -2.46 1.65 6.79
CA ASP A 333 -3.81 2.02 6.39
C ASP A 333 -4.69 0.83 6.01
N ASN A 334 -4.20 -0.41 6.15
CA ASN A 334 -5.07 -1.58 6.21
C ASN A 334 -6.15 -1.44 7.30
N SER A 335 -5.90 -0.67 8.35
CA SER A 335 -6.91 -0.32 9.35
C SER A 335 -8.13 0.38 8.74
N ARG A 336 -7.95 1.20 7.69
CA ARG A 336 -9.05 1.90 6.99
C ARG A 336 -9.98 0.92 6.28
N ILE A 337 -9.41 -0.17 5.74
CA ILE A 337 -10.21 -1.25 5.14
C ILE A 337 -11.14 -1.83 6.22
N GLU A 338 -10.62 -2.14 7.41
CA GLU A 338 -11.45 -2.64 8.51
C GLU A 338 -12.48 -1.62 9.00
N GLU A 339 -12.18 -0.31 9.02
CA GLU A 339 -13.18 0.73 9.34
C GLU A 339 -14.36 0.72 8.36
N VAL A 340 -14.10 0.63 7.05
CA VAL A 340 -15.15 0.52 6.03
C VAL A 340 -15.95 -0.77 6.22
N LEU A 341 -15.27 -1.89 6.46
CA LEU A 341 -15.93 -3.19 6.68
C LEU A 341 -16.82 -3.17 7.94
N ASN A 342 -16.37 -2.55 9.03
CA ASN A 342 -17.17 -2.37 10.24
C ASN A 342 -18.43 -1.54 9.94
N ALA A 343 -18.31 -0.42 9.22
CA ALA A 343 -19.46 0.41 8.86
C ALA A 343 -20.50 -0.36 8.02
N VAL A 344 -20.04 -1.19 7.08
CA VAL A 344 -20.91 -2.05 6.26
C VAL A 344 -21.55 -3.17 7.08
N ALA A 345 -20.78 -3.84 7.95
CA ALA A 345 -21.25 -4.89 8.82
C ALA A 345 -22.34 -4.38 9.79
N ASP A 346 -22.09 -3.22 10.42
CA ASP A 346 -23.04 -2.56 11.31
C ASP A 346 -24.33 -2.16 10.58
N TYR A 347 -24.23 -1.60 9.37
CA TYR A 347 -25.40 -1.25 8.56
C TYR A 347 -26.26 -2.46 8.20
N LEU A 348 -25.63 -3.60 7.95
CA LEU A 348 -26.29 -4.87 7.63
C LEU A 348 -26.75 -5.64 8.88
N GLY A 349 -26.28 -5.28 10.07
CA GLY A 349 -26.52 -6.03 11.30
C GLY A 349 -25.89 -7.43 11.30
N VAL A 350 -24.73 -7.57 10.65
CA VAL A 350 -23.98 -8.84 10.52
C VAL A 350 -22.55 -8.69 11.04
N ARG A 351 -21.82 -9.79 11.16
CA ARG A 351 -20.38 -9.77 11.44
C ARG A 351 -19.57 -9.63 10.14
N ILE A 352 -18.33 -9.12 10.23
CA ILE A 352 -17.40 -9.01 9.09
C ILE A 352 -17.23 -10.35 8.36
N ASP A 353 -17.13 -11.46 9.09
CA ASP A 353 -16.95 -12.80 8.51
C ASP A 353 -18.12 -13.30 7.67
N GLN A 354 -19.26 -12.60 7.69
CA GLN A 354 -20.43 -12.89 6.87
C GLN A 354 -20.44 -12.07 5.57
N LEU A 355 -19.63 -11.01 5.47
CA LEU A 355 -19.58 -10.15 4.30
C LEU A 355 -18.98 -10.89 3.08
N PRO A 356 -19.39 -10.54 1.85
CA PRO A 356 -18.85 -11.10 0.62
C PRO A 356 -17.49 -10.48 0.28
N ILE A 357 -16.47 -10.81 1.08
CA ILE A 357 -15.14 -10.18 1.05
C ILE A 357 -13.99 -11.21 1.10
N ALA A 358 -12.82 -10.81 0.60
CA ALA A 358 -11.59 -11.58 0.70
C ALA A 358 -10.36 -10.67 0.88
N GLY A 359 -9.32 -11.20 1.53
CA GLY A 359 -7.98 -10.61 1.59
C GLY A 359 -7.01 -11.40 0.71
N SER A 360 -6.01 -10.74 0.16
CA SER A 360 -5.01 -11.35 -0.71
C SER A 360 -3.65 -10.68 -0.56
N ALA A 361 -2.60 -11.47 -0.35
CA ALA A 361 -1.20 -11.03 -0.43
C ALA A 361 -0.45 -11.88 -1.47
N PRO A 362 -0.55 -11.55 -2.78
CA PRO A 362 -0.05 -12.40 -3.87
C PRO A 362 1.46 -12.59 -3.87
N GLU A 363 2.20 -11.59 -3.40
CA GLU A 363 3.65 -11.49 -3.56
C GLU A 363 4.35 -11.02 -2.27
N TYR A 364 3.80 -11.40 -1.12
CA TYR A 364 4.35 -10.99 0.17
C TYR A 364 5.81 -11.45 0.36
N ILE A 365 6.63 -10.58 0.95
CA ILE A 365 8.03 -10.89 1.27
C ILE A 365 8.43 -10.40 2.67
N ALA A 366 7.92 -9.24 3.08
CA ALA A 366 8.25 -8.66 4.38
C ALA A 366 7.51 -9.41 5.51
N GLU A 367 8.20 -9.63 6.63
CA GLU A 367 7.63 -10.30 7.80
C GLU A 367 6.37 -9.63 8.33
N LYS A 368 6.20 -8.32 8.11
CA LYS A 368 4.98 -7.55 8.45
C LYS A 368 3.71 -8.10 7.80
N ALA A 369 3.81 -8.75 6.64
CA ALA A 369 2.65 -9.36 5.99
C ALA A 369 2.09 -10.57 6.78
N ILE A 370 2.92 -11.22 7.62
CA ILE A 370 2.52 -12.38 8.41
C ILE A 370 1.51 -12.00 9.52
N PRO A 371 1.81 -11.06 10.45
CA PRO A 371 0.83 -10.65 11.46
C PRO A 371 -0.41 -10.00 10.83
N ILE A 372 -0.29 -9.26 9.73
CA ILE A 372 -1.43 -8.74 8.97
C ILE A 372 -2.32 -9.90 8.47
N GLY A 373 -1.74 -10.95 7.89
CA GLY A 373 -2.50 -12.14 7.48
C GLY A 373 -3.19 -12.85 8.65
N PHE A 374 -2.56 -12.90 9.83
CA PHE A 374 -3.20 -13.45 11.02
C PHE A 374 -4.33 -12.56 11.53
N TRP A 375 -4.21 -11.23 11.42
CA TRP A 375 -5.27 -10.29 11.73
C TRP A 375 -6.46 -10.46 10.78
N THR A 376 -6.26 -10.53 9.47
CA THR A 376 -7.35 -10.73 8.50
C THR A 376 -8.10 -12.03 8.76
N VAL A 377 -7.37 -13.14 9.02
CA VAL A 377 -7.99 -14.42 9.40
C VAL A 377 -8.76 -14.31 10.72
N SER A 378 -8.23 -13.57 11.70
CA SER A 378 -8.88 -13.36 12.99
C SER A 378 -10.12 -12.47 12.92
N LEU A 379 -10.20 -11.56 11.94
CA LEU A 379 -11.43 -10.82 11.57
C LEU A 379 -12.46 -11.70 10.86
N GLY A 380 -12.10 -12.94 10.54
CA GLY A 380 -12.95 -13.90 9.85
C GLY A 380 -12.93 -13.78 8.33
N ILE A 381 -11.89 -13.14 7.77
CA ILE A 381 -11.73 -12.92 6.34
C ILE A 381 -10.93 -14.07 5.74
N PHE A 382 -11.42 -14.64 4.64
CA PHE A 382 -10.65 -15.55 3.80
C PHE A 382 -9.40 -14.83 3.26
N THR A 383 -8.22 -15.38 3.52
CA THR A 383 -6.94 -14.71 3.24
C THR A 383 -6.08 -15.56 2.32
N HIS A 384 -6.03 -15.17 1.06
CA HIS A 384 -5.12 -15.74 0.07
C HIS A 384 -3.68 -15.23 0.29
N ILE A 385 -2.70 -16.13 0.17
CA ILE A 385 -1.28 -15.80 0.09
C ILE A 385 -0.67 -16.51 -1.12
N GLY A 386 0.08 -15.79 -1.92
CA GLY A 386 0.59 -16.34 -3.19
C GLY A 386 1.87 -17.17 -3.06
N ASP A 387 2.48 -17.22 -1.87
CA ASP A 387 3.69 -17.99 -1.62
C ASP A 387 3.55 -18.84 -0.34
N GLN A 388 4.08 -20.05 -0.39
CA GLN A 388 4.06 -20.98 0.74
C GLN A 388 4.96 -20.44 1.89
N PRO A 389 4.41 -20.20 3.09
CA PRO A 389 5.22 -19.85 4.24
C PRO A 389 6.02 -21.07 4.73
N ASN A 390 7.04 -20.83 5.57
CA ASN A 390 7.95 -21.84 6.11
C ASN A 390 7.30 -22.78 7.17
N ILE A 391 6.16 -23.37 6.83
CA ILE A 391 5.34 -24.25 7.67
C ILE A 391 4.97 -25.56 6.96
N ALA A 392 5.29 -25.69 5.68
CA ALA A 392 4.85 -26.80 4.81
C ALA A 392 5.25 -28.20 5.32
N ALA A 393 6.31 -28.27 6.12
CA ALA A 393 6.79 -29.53 6.71
C ALA A 393 5.87 -30.09 7.81
N SER A 394 4.89 -29.33 8.31
CA SER A 394 3.94 -29.78 9.33
C SER A 394 2.52 -29.76 8.79
N GLU A 395 2.04 -30.94 8.35
CA GLU A 395 0.67 -31.11 7.87
C GLU A 395 -0.39 -30.65 8.87
N ARG A 396 -0.14 -30.86 10.17
CA ARG A 396 -1.06 -30.42 11.24
C ARG A 396 -1.14 -28.89 11.34
N VAL A 397 -0.02 -28.19 11.17
CA VAL A 397 0.01 -26.72 11.19
C VAL A 397 -0.69 -26.16 9.96
N VAL A 398 -0.38 -26.72 8.78
CA VAL A 398 -1.01 -26.32 7.51
C VAL A 398 -2.52 -26.51 7.62
N LYS A 399 -2.98 -27.71 7.97
CA LYS A 399 -4.41 -28.01 8.14
C LYS A 399 -5.09 -27.08 9.15
N TRP A 400 -4.43 -26.78 10.27
CA TRP A 400 -5.02 -25.87 11.25
C TRP A 400 -5.26 -24.48 10.66
N LEU A 401 -4.27 -23.95 9.94
CA LEU A 401 -4.32 -22.62 9.31
C LEU A 401 -5.25 -22.53 8.09
N THR A 402 -5.47 -23.65 7.38
CA THR A 402 -6.30 -23.68 6.17
C THR A 402 -7.73 -24.15 6.43
N ASP A 403 -7.99 -24.92 7.49
CA ASP A 403 -9.32 -25.54 7.70
C ASP A 403 -9.87 -25.35 9.13
N ASP A 404 -9.06 -25.63 10.16
CA ASP A 404 -9.62 -25.66 11.53
C ASP A 404 -9.83 -24.26 12.12
N VAL A 405 -8.99 -23.29 11.76
CA VAL A 405 -9.10 -21.89 12.18
C VAL A 405 -10.41 -21.24 11.72
N GLU A 406 -10.96 -21.68 10.59
CA GLU A 406 -12.24 -21.20 10.04
C GLU A 406 -13.40 -21.44 11.02
N LYS A 407 -13.36 -22.54 11.79
CA LYS A 407 -14.39 -22.85 12.80
C LYS A 407 -14.33 -21.93 14.01
N ILE A 408 -13.22 -21.23 14.21
CA ILE A 408 -12.98 -20.33 15.33
C ILE A 408 -13.36 -18.90 14.94
N PHE A 409 -12.83 -18.42 13.81
CA PHE A 409 -12.96 -17.01 13.41
C PHE A 409 -13.86 -16.79 12.19
N GLY A 410 -14.12 -17.80 11.37
CA GLY A 410 -14.82 -17.69 10.08
C GLY A 410 -13.90 -17.43 8.88
N GLY A 411 -12.63 -17.10 9.15
CA GLY A 411 -11.57 -16.85 8.17
C GLY A 411 -10.52 -17.95 8.20
N LYS A 412 -9.75 -18.06 7.11
CA LYS A 412 -8.69 -19.06 6.94
C LYS A 412 -7.66 -18.58 5.94
N PHE A 413 -6.48 -19.21 5.95
CA PHE A 413 -5.50 -19.04 4.91
C PHE A 413 -5.79 -19.93 3.70
N TYR A 414 -5.40 -19.45 2.53
CA TYR A 414 -5.36 -20.23 1.30
C TYR A 414 -4.06 -19.92 0.56
N VAL A 415 -3.31 -20.95 0.21
CA VAL A 415 -2.03 -20.80 -0.50
C VAL A 415 -2.21 -21.24 -1.94
N GLU A 416 -2.00 -20.33 -2.88
CA GLU A 416 -2.04 -20.63 -4.31
C GLU A 416 -1.21 -19.59 -5.08
N ALA A 417 -0.23 -20.06 -5.87
CA ALA A 417 0.67 -19.16 -6.60
C ALA A 417 0.12 -18.76 -7.97
N ASP A 418 -0.79 -19.56 -8.53
CA ASP A 418 -1.41 -19.29 -9.83
C ASP A 418 -2.49 -18.20 -9.66
N PRO A 419 -2.29 -16.99 -10.22
CA PRO A 419 -3.20 -15.87 -10.00
C PRO A 419 -4.62 -16.14 -10.53
N TYR A 420 -4.78 -16.99 -11.54
CA TYR A 420 -6.09 -17.33 -12.09
C TYR A 420 -6.87 -18.26 -11.15
N LYS A 421 -6.21 -19.24 -10.55
CA LYS A 421 -6.83 -20.12 -9.54
C LYS A 421 -7.13 -19.36 -8.25
N SER A 422 -6.24 -18.46 -7.84
CA SER A 422 -6.48 -17.58 -6.71
C SER A 422 -7.69 -16.68 -6.95
N ALA A 423 -7.84 -16.12 -8.15
CA ALA A 423 -9.02 -15.34 -8.53
C ALA A 423 -10.30 -16.17 -8.49
N GLU A 424 -10.30 -17.35 -9.13
CA GLU A 424 -11.42 -18.29 -9.12
C GLU A 424 -11.86 -18.61 -7.69
N LYS A 425 -10.89 -18.92 -6.81
CA LYS A 425 -11.20 -19.28 -5.42
C LYS A 425 -11.75 -18.10 -4.62
N ILE A 426 -11.19 -16.90 -4.80
CA ILE A 426 -11.68 -15.68 -4.15
C ILE A 426 -13.12 -15.38 -4.58
N ILE A 427 -13.42 -15.50 -5.87
CA ILE A 427 -14.76 -15.29 -6.42
C ILE A 427 -15.75 -16.32 -5.85
N GLU A 428 -15.39 -17.60 -5.81
CA GLU A 428 -16.20 -18.67 -5.21
C GLU A 428 -16.54 -18.36 -3.74
N VAL A 429 -15.55 -17.94 -2.95
CA VAL A 429 -15.75 -17.58 -1.54
C VAL A 429 -16.70 -16.39 -1.40
N ILE A 430 -16.53 -15.35 -2.23
CA ILE A 430 -17.40 -14.18 -2.25
C ILE A 430 -18.84 -14.61 -2.58
N GLU A 431 -19.04 -15.42 -3.61
CA GLU A 431 -20.36 -15.92 -4.01
C GLU A 431 -21.02 -16.77 -2.92
N ASP A 432 -20.27 -17.61 -2.22
CA ASP A 432 -20.80 -18.44 -1.15
C ASP A 432 -21.24 -17.60 0.06
N LYS A 433 -20.49 -16.54 0.40
CA LYS A 433 -20.91 -15.57 1.42
C LYS A 433 -22.17 -14.81 1.00
N ARG A 434 -22.30 -14.42 -0.28
CA ARG A 434 -23.54 -13.83 -0.82
C ARG A 434 -24.73 -14.77 -0.66
N LYS A 435 -24.60 -16.03 -1.09
CA LYS A 435 -25.65 -17.06 -0.96
C LYS A 435 -26.06 -17.25 0.51
N ALA A 436 -25.09 -17.27 1.43
CA ALA A 436 -25.35 -17.38 2.87
C ALA A 436 -26.10 -16.16 3.44
N LEU A 437 -25.94 -14.97 2.85
CA LEU A 437 -26.70 -13.76 3.17
C LEU A 437 -28.07 -13.69 2.45
N GLY A 438 -28.37 -14.64 1.56
CA GLY A 438 -29.59 -14.66 0.75
C GLY A 438 -29.62 -13.65 -0.40
N LEU A 439 -28.43 -13.30 -0.94
CA LEU A 439 -28.22 -12.37 -2.05
C LEU A 439 -27.99 -13.05 -3.40
#